data_AF-A0AAF0VWM4-F1
#
_entry.id   AF-A0AAF0VWM4-F1
#
_cell.length_a   1.000
_cell.length_b   1.000
_cell.length_c   1.000
_cell.angle_alpha   90.00
_cell.angle_beta   90.00
_cell.angle_gamma   90.00
#
_symmetry.space_group_name_H-M   'P 1'
#
loop_
_entity.id
_entity.type
_entity.pdbx_description
1 polymer ?
#
loop_
_entity_poly.entity_id
_entity_poly.type
_entity_poly.pdbx_seq_one_letter_code
_entity_poly.pdbx_strand_id
1 'polypeptide(L)'
;MNTITRGLAAGIVLAGAAVALAGPASAEAFDGPYLITVTNGHGAVNDGSKQGVFTSPCGPDCTTFNAGEWSADLRLQGNSWTGVTSEGLTLSFDKDSLAGTMFKPETNQTVDVQVSKAAL
;
A
#
# COMPACT_ATOMS: atom_id res chain seq x y z
N MET A 1 -61.78 35.65 2.64
CA MET A 1 -62.24 34.76 3.73
C MET A 1 -61.93 33.34 3.32
N ASN A 2 -61.08 32.68 4.11
CA ASN A 2 -60.23 31.57 3.69
C ASN A 2 -60.96 30.22 3.79
N THR A 3 -60.89 29.42 2.73
CA THR A 3 -61.37 28.03 2.73
C THR A 3 -60.28 27.11 3.29
N ILE A 4 -60.64 26.40 4.36
CA ILE A 4 -59.88 25.33 5.02
C ILE A 4 -60.21 24.02 4.31
N THR A 5 -59.24 23.14 4.02
CA THR A 5 -59.36 21.68 4.25
C THR A 5 -57.98 21.02 4.20
N ARG A 6 -57.73 20.16 5.19
CA ARG A 6 -56.50 19.41 5.51
C ARG A 6 -56.20 18.36 4.44
N GLY A 7 -54.93 18.26 4.02
CA GLY A 7 -54.39 17.14 3.27
C GLY A 7 -53.07 16.68 3.88
N LEU A 8 -53.11 15.62 4.68
CA LEU A 8 -51.94 14.90 5.17
C LEU A 8 -51.35 14.13 3.99
N ALA A 9 -50.21 14.55 3.45
CA ALA A 9 -49.45 13.77 2.49
C ALA A 9 -48.07 13.49 3.09
N ALA A 10 -47.98 12.33 3.75
CA ALA A 10 -46.72 11.73 4.14
C ALA A 10 -45.91 11.39 2.87
N GLY A 11 -44.81 12.08 2.66
CA GLY A 11 -43.83 11.78 1.63
C GLY A 11 -42.47 11.60 2.28
N ILE A 12 -42.23 10.43 2.88
CA ILE A 12 -40.88 10.01 3.23
C ILE A 12 -40.20 9.66 1.90
N VAL A 13 -39.52 10.64 1.31
CA VAL A 13 -38.59 10.38 0.21
C VAL A 13 -37.32 9.82 0.85
N LEU A 14 -37.30 8.51 1.05
CA LEU A 14 -36.08 7.74 1.24
C LEU A 14 -35.33 7.72 -0.10
N ALA A 15 -34.73 8.85 -0.46
CA ALA A 15 -33.65 8.86 -1.43
C ALA A 15 -32.42 8.32 -0.69
N GLY A 16 -32.28 7.00 -0.69
CA GLY A 16 -31.04 6.35 -0.33
C GLY A 16 -29.95 6.92 -1.21
N ALA A 17 -29.13 7.80 -0.63
CA ALA A 17 -27.79 8.01 -1.15
C ALA A 17 -27.10 6.67 -0.96
N ALA A 18 -27.15 5.83 -2.00
CA ALA A 18 -26.13 4.85 -2.22
C ALA A 18 -24.83 5.64 -2.22
N VAL A 19 -24.14 5.63 -1.08
CA VAL A 19 -22.73 5.98 -1.05
C VAL A 19 -22.15 4.94 -1.98
N ALA A 20 -21.94 5.34 -3.23
CA ALA A 20 -21.13 4.59 -4.15
C ALA A 20 -19.78 4.55 -3.46
N LEU A 21 -19.56 3.48 -2.70
CA LEU A 21 -18.24 2.95 -2.36
C LEU A 21 -17.61 2.49 -3.68
N ALA A 22 -17.47 3.40 -4.64
CA ALA A 22 -16.26 3.47 -5.40
C ALA A 22 -15.20 3.90 -4.38
N GLY A 23 -14.81 2.95 -3.51
CA GLY A 23 -13.51 3.00 -2.87
C GLY A 23 -12.51 3.27 -3.98
N PRO A 24 -11.49 4.12 -3.73
CA PRO A 24 -10.61 4.63 -4.77
C PRO A 24 -10.22 3.51 -5.73
N ALA A 25 -10.84 3.53 -6.91
CA ALA A 25 -10.48 2.68 -8.01
C ALA A 25 -9.09 3.15 -8.43
N SER A 26 -8.20 2.18 -8.59
CA SER A 26 -6.79 2.34 -8.96
C SER A 26 -5.83 2.54 -7.78
N ALA A 27 -5.84 1.63 -6.82
CA ALA A 27 -4.60 0.89 -6.62
C ALA A 27 -4.48 -0.03 -7.85
N GLU A 28 -3.76 0.40 -8.90
CA GLU A 28 -3.20 -0.60 -9.79
C GLU A 28 -2.54 -1.64 -8.88
N ALA A 29 -3.00 -2.89 -8.95
CA ALA A 29 -2.49 -3.91 -8.06
C ALA A 29 -0.97 -3.84 -8.17
N PHE A 30 -0.31 -3.57 -7.05
CA PHE A 30 1.14 -3.53 -6.96
C PHE A 30 1.61 -4.98 -7.09
N ASP A 31 1.47 -5.50 -8.31
CA ASP A 31 1.49 -6.91 -8.64
C ASP A 31 2.41 -7.09 -9.83
N GLY A 32 3.20 -8.15 -9.76
CA GLY A 32 4.21 -8.47 -10.75
C GLY A 32 5.63 -8.16 -10.28
N PRO A 33 6.60 -8.20 -11.20
CA PRO A 33 8.00 -8.18 -10.86
C PRO A 33 8.50 -6.74 -10.61
N TYR A 34 9.22 -6.56 -9.51
CA TYR A 34 9.84 -5.31 -9.11
C TYR A 34 11.27 -5.56 -8.61
N LEU A 35 12.09 -4.53 -8.68
CA LEU A 35 13.42 -4.45 -8.14
C LEU A 35 13.38 -3.53 -6.92
N ILE A 36 13.86 -4.01 -5.77
CA ILE A 36 14.20 -3.17 -4.62
C ILE A 36 15.69 -2.88 -4.72
N THR A 37 16.05 -1.62 -4.87
CA THR A 37 17.44 -1.16 -4.94
C THR A 37 17.78 -0.39 -3.69
N VAL A 38 18.78 -0.86 -2.95
CA VAL A 38 19.42 -0.09 -1.89
C VAL A 38 20.38 0.88 -2.58
N THR A 39 20.19 2.19 -2.37
CA THR A 39 20.96 3.25 -3.05
C THR A 39 21.95 3.97 -2.12
N ASN A 40 21.83 3.75 -0.80
CA ASN A 40 22.70 4.32 0.21
C ASN A 40 23.06 3.24 1.24
N GLY A 41 23.62 2.14 0.76
CA GLY A 41 24.11 1.08 1.61
C GLY A 41 25.30 1.53 2.46
N HIS A 42 25.32 1.15 3.74
CA HIS A 42 26.47 1.36 4.63
C HIS A 42 26.53 0.21 5.66
N GLY A 43 27.60 0.09 6.45
CA GLY A 43 27.63 -0.85 7.57
C GLY A 43 27.26 -2.30 7.21
N ALA A 44 26.18 -2.82 7.79
CA ALA A 44 25.73 -4.21 7.60
C ALA A 44 24.70 -4.40 6.47
N VAL A 45 24.32 -3.31 5.78
CA VAL A 45 23.41 -3.33 4.64
C VAL A 45 24.12 -2.74 3.44
N ASN A 46 24.50 -3.59 2.49
CA ASN A 46 25.25 -3.18 1.32
C ASN A 46 24.34 -2.61 0.23
N ASP A 47 24.93 -1.77 -0.63
CA ASP A 47 24.30 -1.33 -1.88
C ASP A 47 23.99 -2.53 -2.78
N GLY A 48 22.92 -2.43 -3.56
CA GLY A 48 22.57 -3.44 -4.55
C GLY A 48 21.07 -3.59 -4.75
N SER A 49 20.72 -4.35 -5.79
CA SER A 49 19.33 -4.61 -6.16
C SER A 49 18.93 -6.07 -5.90
N LYS A 50 17.68 -6.26 -5.50
CA LYS A 50 17.02 -7.56 -5.35
C LYS A 50 15.72 -7.53 -6.14
N GLN A 51 15.59 -8.45 -7.10
CA GLN A 51 14.34 -8.62 -7.83
C GLN A 51 13.41 -9.52 -7.01
N GLY A 52 12.16 -9.11 -6.89
CA GLY A 52 11.09 -9.90 -6.31
C GLY A 52 9.78 -9.69 -7.05
N VAL A 53 8.77 -10.40 -6.60
CA VAL A 53 7.41 -10.30 -7.11
C VAL A 53 6.54 -9.81 -5.97
N PHE A 54 5.81 -8.73 -6.22
CA PHE A 54 4.72 -8.33 -5.35
C PHE A 54 3.44 -9.02 -5.80
N THR A 55 2.65 -9.46 -4.84
CA THR A 55 1.31 -10.02 -5.08
C THR A 55 0.33 -9.45 -4.06
N SER A 56 -0.93 -9.22 -4.44
CA SER A 56 -1.93 -8.66 -3.52
C SER A 56 -3.04 -9.67 -3.15
N PRO A 57 -2.72 -10.80 -2.46
CA PRO A 57 -3.71 -11.84 -2.16
C PRO A 57 -4.71 -11.46 -1.06
N CYS A 58 -4.40 -10.45 -0.24
CA CYS A 58 -5.07 -10.14 1.01
C CYS A 58 -5.94 -8.85 1.00
N GLY A 59 -6.12 -8.23 -0.18
CA GLY A 59 -6.95 -7.03 -0.35
C GLY A 59 -6.15 -5.78 -0.76
N PRO A 60 -6.80 -4.62 -0.92
CA PRO A 60 -6.18 -3.41 -1.50
C PRO A 60 -5.07 -2.79 -0.62
N ASP A 61 -5.15 -2.97 0.69
CA ASP A 61 -4.18 -2.43 1.65
C ASP A 61 -3.10 -3.47 2.03
N CYS A 62 -2.92 -4.51 1.23
CA CYS A 62 -2.05 -5.64 1.54
C CYS A 62 -1.34 -6.16 0.29
N THR A 63 -0.01 -6.30 0.38
CA THR A 63 0.80 -6.94 -0.66
C THR A 63 1.88 -7.79 -0.02
N THR A 64 2.16 -8.94 -0.62
CA THR A 64 3.25 -9.82 -0.23
C THR A 64 4.38 -9.65 -1.24
N PHE A 65 5.54 -9.25 -0.75
CA PHE A 65 6.79 -9.25 -1.51
C PHE A 65 7.46 -10.62 -1.38
N ASN A 66 7.92 -11.19 -2.50
CA ASN A 66 8.72 -12.41 -2.53
C ASN A 66 9.92 -12.25 -3.45
N ALA A 67 11.13 -12.31 -2.89
CA ALA A 67 12.42 -12.28 -3.58
C ALA A 67 13.29 -13.47 -3.14
N GLY A 68 12.79 -14.69 -3.34
CA GLY A 68 13.47 -15.91 -2.89
C GLY A 68 13.41 -16.06 -1.37
N GLU A 69 14.56 -15.92 -0.70
CA GLU A 69 14.66 -16.03 0.76
C GLU A 69 14.09 -14.82 1.50
N TRP A 70 13.87 -13.70 0.79
CA TRP A 70 13.20 -12.52 1.32
C TRP A 70 11.72 -12.54 1.01
N SER A 71 10.89 -12.73 2.03
CA SER A 71 9.46 -12.53 1.93
C SER A 71 8.97 -11.54 2.98
N ALA A 72 8.02 -10.68 2.62
CA ALA A 72 7.45 -9.70 3.53
C ALA A 72 5.98 -9.45 3.20
N ASP A 73 5.12 -9.46 4.21
CA ASP A 73 3.77 -8.93 4.09
C ASP A 73 3.79 -7.43 4.42
N LEU A 74 3.50 -6.63 3.41
CA LEU A 74 3.44 -5.18 3.50
C LEU A 74 1.99 -4.74 3.59
N ARG A 75 1.73 -3.84 4.53
CA ARG A 75 0.41 -3.23 4.74
C ARG A 75 0.50 -1.76 4.37
N LEU A 76 -0.54 -1.28 3.68
CA LEU A 76 -0.66 0.13 3.37
C LEU A 76 -1.07 0.88 4.65
N GLN A 77 -0.23 1.82 5.08
CA GLN A 77 -0.48 2.70 6.21
C GLN A 77 -0.42 4.16 5.73
N GLY A 78 -1.59 4.77 5.53
CA GLY A 78 -1.67 6.08 4.89
C GLY A 78 -1.19 6.01 3.45
N ASN A 79 -0.03 6.61 3.17
CA ASN A 79 0.56 6.65 1.82
C ASN A 79 1.76 5.69 1.64
N SER A 80 2.08 4.87 2.65
CA SER A 80 3.30 4.05 2.64
C SER A 80 3.00 2.58 2.86
N TRP A 81 3.62 1.73 2.04
CA TRP A 81 3.71 0.29 2.26
C TRP A 81 4.73 0.00 3.34
N THR A 82 4.31 -0.66 4.42
CA THR A 82 5.20 -0.96 5.56
C THR A 82 5.05 -2.41 6.01
N GLY A 83 6.16 -3.06 6.33
CA GLY A 83 6.19 -4.48 6.71
C GLY A 83 7.57 -4.92 7.14
N VAL A 84 7.67 -6.16 7.61
CA VAL A 84 8.93 -6.76 8.08
C VAL A 84 9.24 -7.98 7.23
N THR A 85 10.47 -8.09 6.74
CA THR A 85 10.92 -9.26 5.97
C THR A 85 11.13 -10.47 6.87
N SER A 86 11.23 -11.65 6.27
CA SER A 86 11.66 -12.91 6.89
C SER A 86 13.00 -12.79 7.62
N GLU A 87 13.87 -11.86 7.22
CA GLU A 87 15.15 -11.57 7.88
C GLU A 87 15.04 -10.52 9.01
N GLY A 88 13.84 -10.02 9.31
CA GLY A 88 13.62 -9.01 10.35
C GLY A 88 13.94 -7.58 9.92
N LEU A 89 14.07 -7.32 8.60
CA LEU A 89 14.27 -5.97 8.07
C LEU A 89 12.93 -5.27 7.95
N THR A 90 12.81 -4.05 8.50
CA THR A 90 11.60 -3.25 8.33
C THR A 90 11.69 -2.48 7.02
N LEU A 91 10.79 -2.76 6.09
CA LEU A 91 10.65 -2.03 4.82
C LEU A 91 9.54 -1.00 4.96
N SER A 92 9.79 0.23 4.52
CA SER A 92 8.76 1.25 4.41
C SER A 92 9.01 2.12 3.17
N PHE A 93 8.06 2.16 2.23
CA PHE A 93 8.19 2.97 1.02
C PHE A 93 6.85 3.58 0.61
N ASP A 94 6.92 4.76 0.00
CA ASP A 94 5.75 5.48 -0.50
C ASP A 94 5.12 4.76 -1.69
N LYS A 95 3.78 4.73 -1.73
CA LYS A 95 3.02 3.97 -2.72
C LYS A 95 3.12 4.55 -4.15
N ASP A 96 3.42 5.84 -4.29
CA ASP A 96 3.37 6.56 -5.57
C ASP A 96 4.78 6.72 -6.15
N SER A 97 5.71 7.23 -5.35
CA SER A 97 7.11 7.46 -5.73
C SER A 97 7.98 6.21 -5.63
N LEU A 98 7.52 5.19 -4.89
CA LEU A 98 8.25 3.95 -4.64
C LEU A 98 9.60 4.14 -3.94
N ALA A 99 9.83 5.33 -3.38
CA ALA A 99 10.99 5.67 -2.58
C ALA A 99 10.71 5.37 -1.10
N GLY A 100 11.72 4.91 -0.38
CA GLY A 100 11.54 4.52 1.00
C GLY A 100 12.83 4.25 1.74
N THR A 101 12.67 3.57 2.87
CA THR A 101 13.77 3.16 3.74
C THR A 101 13.65 1.69 4.11
N MET A 102 14.79 1.11 4.44
CA MET A 102 14.91 -0.20 5.05
C MET A 102 15.69 -0.06 6.35
N PHE A 103 15.12 -0.54 7.44
CA PHE A 103 15.71 -0.51 8.76
C PHE A 103 16.09 -1.92 9.23
N LYS A 104 17.35 -2.08 9.64
CA LYS A 104 17.89 -3.29 10.26
C LYS A 104 18.03 -3.07 11.77
N PRO A 105 17.20 -3.73 12.61
CA PRO A 105 17.21 -3.50 14.05
C PRO A 105 18.50 -3.97 14.73
N GLU A 106 19.10 -5.07 14.28
CA GLU A 106 20.30 -5.66 14.90
C GLU A 106 21.50 -4.69 14.92
N THR A 107 21.60 -3.86 13.88
CA THR A 107 22.70 -2.91 13.71
C THR A 107 22.24 -1.46 13.85
N ASN A 108 20.98 -1.25 14.24
CA ASN A 108 20.32 0.05 14.35
C ASN A 108 20.59 0.95 13.12
N GLN A 109 20.44 0.36 11.93
CA GLN A 109 20.84 0.99 10.68
C GLN A 109 19.64 1.21 9.77
N THR A 110 19.55 2.39 9.17
CA THR A 110 18.56 2.72 8.15
C THR A 110 19.27 3.06 6.83
N VAL A 111 18.77 2.52 5.73
CA VAL A 111 19.27 2.82 4.37
C VAL A 111 18.11 3.23 3.46
N ASP A 112 18.42 4.02 2.44
CA ASP A 112 17.46 4.40 1.41
C ASP A 112 17.25 3.27 0.41
N VAL A 113 15.98 3.03 0.08
CA VAL A 113 15.58 2.06 -0.94
C VAL A 113 14.71 2.71 -2.01
N GLN A 114 14.91 2.28 -3.24
CA GLN A 114 14.08 2.64 -4.38
C GLN A 114 13.48 1.37 -4.96
N VAL A 115 12.15 1.31 -5.00
CA VAL A 115 11.42 0.23 -5.65
C VAL A 115 11.10 0.64 -7.08
N SER A 116 11.26 -0.26 -8.04
CA SER A 116 11.05 0.04 -9.46
C SER A 116 10.56 -1.20 -10.18
N LYS A 117 9.69 -1.06 -11.17
CA LYS A 117 9.18 -2.20 -11.93
C LYS A 117 10.34 -2.88 -12.66
N ALA A 118 10.42 -4.21 -12.61
CA ALA A 118 11.47 -4.94 -13.31
C ALA A 118 11.19 -4.91 -14.82
N ALA A 119 12.21 -4.59 -15.62
CA ALA A 119 12.14 -4.76 -17.06
C ALA A 119 12.19 -6.27 -17.37
N LEU A 120 11.14 -6.76 -18.04
CA LEU A 120 11.06 -8.13 -18.58
C LEU A 120 11.80 -8.21 -19.93
#